data_AF-A0A8B6DU13-F1
#
_entry.id   AF-A0A8B6DU13-F1
#
_cell.length_a   1.000
_cell.length_b   1.000
_cell.length_c   1.000
_cell.angle_alpha   90.00
_cell.angle_beta   90.00
_cell.angle_gamma   90.00
#
_symmetry.space_group_name_H-M   'P 1'
#
loop_
_entity.id
_entity.type
_entity.pdbx_description
1 polymer ?
#
loop_
_entity_poly.entity_id
_entity_poly.type
_entity_poly.pdbx_seq_one_letter_code
_entity_poly.pdbx_strand_id
1 'polypeptide(L)'
;MEAASPVGQAKAGMAVCRGITSLCLTMIAWILTLSAIIGIANDNWSTLNSELGCGLKAAFGLFVCADSCMFFLICWDGANLVILCYTQTMCNCECYHMNFSLQLASFGMLLIGAIIHGTNDPDNINWTFWFCLISALLCLILGIMWKITQKMKRFMKKEASGALEGMGAGAIAGMI
;
A
#
# COMPACT_ATOMS: atom_id res chain seq x y z
N MET A 1 -23.80 8.48 26.93
CA MET A 1 -23.07 8.68 25.66
C MET A 1 -22.09 9.81 25.89
N GLU A 2 -20.84 9.50 26.26
CA GLU A 2 -19.81 10.52 26.42
C GLU A 2 -19.57 11.19 25.07
N ALA A 3 -19.65 12.52 25.03
CA ALA A 3 -19.36 13.28 23.83
C ALA A 3 -17.90 13.01 23.43
N ALA A 4 -17.71 12.33 22.30
CA ALA A 4 -16.38 12.10 21.74
C ALA A 4 -15.67 13.45 21.63
N SER A 5 -14.51 13.59 22.28
CA SER A 5 -13.79 14.86 22.25
C SER A 5 -13.49 15.25 20.79
N PRO A 6 -13.46 16.56 20.46
CA PRO A 6 -13.17 17.02 19.10
C PRO A 6 -11.84 16.47 18.55
N VAL A 7 -10.90 16.14 19.44
CA VAL A 7 -9.62 15.48 19.12
C VAL A 7 -9.82 14.02 18.70
N GLY A 8 -10.77 13.30 19.30
CA GLY A 8 -11.12 11.93 18.92
C GLY A 8 -11.80 11.86 17.54
N GLN A 9 -12.70 12.80 17.26
CA GLN A 9 -13.37 12.90 15.96
C GLN A 9 -12.39 13.28 14.83
N ALA A 10 -11.47 14.22 15.07
CA ALA A 10 -10.43 14.59 14.10
C ALA A 10 -9.47 13.43 13.78
N LYS A 11 -9.10 12.61 14.79
CA LYS A 11 -8.26 11.42 14.60
C LYS A 11 -8.96 10.32 13.79
N ALA A 12 -10.26 10.12 13.98
CA ALA A 12 -11.05 9.18 13.21
C ALA A 12 -11.17 9.62 11.73
N GLY A 13 -11.47 10.90 11.48
CA GLY A 13 -11.58 11.44 10.12
C GLY A 13 -10.30 11.33 9.30
N MET A 14 -9.14 11.64 9.89
CA MET A 14 -7.84 11.47 9.21
C MET A 14 -7.53 10.01 8.88
N ALA A 15 -7.92 9.06 9.74
CA ALA A 15 -7.69 7.65 9.50
C ALA A 15 -8.57 7.08 8.38
N VAL A 16 -9.84 7.51 8.31
CA VAL A 16 -10.77 7.15 7.22
C VAL A 16 -10.27 7.71 5.89
N CYS A 17 -9.92 9.01 5.84
CA CYS A 17 -9.40 9.64 4.63
C CYS A 17 -8.17 8.89 4.09
N ARG A 18 -7.20 8.58 4.98
CA ARG A 18 -6.01 7.79 4.63
C ARG A 18 -6.36 6.38 4.13
N GLY A 19 -7.28 5.68 4.79
CA GLY A 19 -7.71 4.34 4.39
C GLY A 19 -8.32 4.34 2.99
N ILE A 20 -9.18 5.31 2.70
CA ILE A 20 -9.80 5.50 1.39
C ILE A 20 -8.72 5.85 0.35
N THR A 21 -7.80 6.78 0.63
CA THR A 21 -6.72 7.12 -0.31
C THR A 21 -5.82 5.92 -0.60
N SER A 22 -5.46 5.12 0.41
CA SER A 22 -4.69 3.88 0.24
C SER A 22 -5.42 2.90 -0.68
N LEU A 23 -6.71 2.67 -0.42
CA LEU A 23 -7.55 1.77 -1.20
C LEU A 23 -7.66 2.24 -2.65
N CYS A 24 -8.00 3.51 -2.90
CA CYS A 24 -8.15 4.06 -4.25
C CYS A 24 -6.86 3.97 -5.06
N LEU A 25 -5.73 4.35 -4.48
CA LEU A 25 -4.43 4.28 -5.17
C LEU A 25 -4.00 2.83 -5.43
N THR A 26 -4.26 1.91 -4.50
CA THR A 26 -3.97 0.48 -4.70
C THR A 26 -4.86 -0.10 -5.80
N MET A 27 -6.14 0.28 -5.87
CA MET A 27 -7.04 -0.12 -6.96
C MET A 27 -6.58 0.40 -8.32
N ILE A 28 -6.10 1.65 -8.40
CA ILE A 28 -5.56 2.21 -9.65
C ILE A 28 -4.31 1.42 -10.08
N ALA A 29 -3.36 1.19 -9.17
CA ALA A 29 -2.16 0.41 -9.46
C ALA A 29 -2.48 -1.03 -9.91
N TRP A 30 -3.47 -1.67 -9.26
CA TRP A 30 -3.95 -2.98 -9.62
C TRP A 30 -4.57 -3.00 -11.03
N ILE A 31 -5.48 -2.08 -11.36
CA ILE A 31 -6.12 -2.01 -12.69
C ILE A 31 -5.09 -1.81 -13.80
N LEU A 32 -4.11 -0.92 -13.58
CA LEU A 32 -3.03 -0.67 -14.55
C LEU A 32 -2.17 -1.93 -14.76
N THR A 33 -1.80 -2.60 -13.67
CA THR A 33 -1.02 -3.84 -13.72
C THR A 33 -1.78 -4.96 -14.42
N LEU A 34 -3.06 -5.16 -14.07
CA LEU A 34 -3.91 -6.15 -14.71
C LEU A 34 -4.06 -5.89 -16.21
N SER A 35 -4.25 -4.63 -16.60
CA SER A 35 -4.32 -4.24 -18.02
C SER A 35 -3.01 -4.53 -18.75
N ALA A 36 -1.87 -4.28 -18.10
CA ALA A 36 -0.55 -4.60 -18.65
C ALA A 36 -0.33 -6.12 -18.79
N ILE A 37 -0.73 -6.91 -17.79
CA ILE A 37 -0.67 -8.38 -17.84
C ILE A 37 -1.48 -8.91 -19.03
N ILE A 38 -2.71 -8.42 -19.21
CA ILE A 38 -3.57 -8.82 -20.33
C ILE A 38 -2.92 -8.44 -21.67
N GLY A 39 -2.38 -7.22 -21.79
CA GLY A 39 -1.68 -6.77 -23.00
C GLY A 39 -0.47 -7.64 -23.33
N ILE A 40 0.41 -7.89 -22.35
CA ILE A 40 1.60 -8.74 -22.53
C ILE A 40 1.20 -10.16 -22.91
N ALA A 41 0.17 -10.73 -22.28
CA ALA A 41 -0.32 -12.07 -22.59
C ALA A 41 -0.83 -12.18 -24.03
N ASN A 42 -1.58 -11.17 -24.51
CA ASN A 42 -2.09 -11.15 -25.87
C ASN A 42 -0.99 -10.98 -26.91
N ASP A 43 -0.07 -10.04 -26.68
CA ASP A 43 0.98 -9.70 -27.65
C ASP A 43 2.06 -10.79 -27.75
N ASN A 44 2.27 -11.58 -26.67
CA ASN A 44 3.38 -12.52 -26.57
C ASN A 44 2.96 -13.97 -26.24
N TRP A 45 1.72 -14.35 -26.52
CA TRP A 45 1.17 -15.67 -26.17
C TRP A 45 2.01 -16.86 -26.67
N SER A 46 2.54 -16.78 -27.89
CA SER A 46 3.38 -17.82 -28.49
C SER A 46 4.73 -17.95 -27.77
N THR A 47 5.39 -16.82 -27.49
CA THR A 47 6.65 -16.75 -26.76
C THR A 47 6.50 -17.25 -25.32
N LEU A 48 5.41 -16.86 -24.65
CA LEU A 48 5.05 -17.30 -23.30
C LEU A 48 4.76 -18.81 -23.21
N ASN A 49 4.38 -19.47 -24.31
CA ASN A 49 4.21 -20.92 -24.34
C ASN A 49 5.44 -21.69 -24.84
N SER A 50 6.44 -20.99 -25.40
CA SER A 50 7.68 -21.59 -25.91
C SER A 50 8.73 -21.82 -24.81
N GLU A 51 9.61 -22.80 -24.97
CA GLU A 51 10.76 -23.00 -24.07
C GLU A 51 11.84 -21.91 -24.18
N LEU A 52 11.85 -21.16 -25.28
CA LEU A 52 12.83 -20.10 -25.55
C LEU A 52 12.53 -18.78 -24.84
N GLY A 53 11.31 -18.58 -24.33
CA GLY A 53 10.83 -17.34 -23.71
C GLY A 53 11.13 -17.17 -22.21
N CYS A 54 12.21 -17.77 -21.67
CA CYS A 54 12.42 -17.85 -20.21
C CYS A 54 12.42 -16.49 -19.50
N GLY A 55 13.04 -15.46 -20.10
CA GLY A 55 13.06 -14.10 -19.53
C GLY A 55 11.67 -13.48 -19.47
N LEU A 56 10.91 -13.58 -20.57
CA LEU A 56 9.54 -13.06 -20.63
C LEU A 56 8.59 -13.79 -19.67
N LYS A 57 8.72 -15.12 -19.54
CA LYS A 57 7.98 -15.93 -18.56
C LYS A 57 8.25 -15.49 -17.12
N ALA A 58 9.51 -15.23 -16.78
CA ALA A 58 9.89 -14.76 -15.46
C ALA A 58 9.30 -13.37 -15.15
N ALA A 59 9.41 -12.43 -16.10
CA ALA A 59 8.80 -11.10 -15.97
C ALA A 59 7.28 -11.19 -15.79
N PHE A 60 6.61 -11.99 -16.64
CA PHE A 60 5.17 -12.22 -16.56
C PHE A 60 4.74 -12.82 -15.21
N GLY A 61 5.48 -13.82 -14.71
CA GLY A 61 5.24 -14.40 -13.39
C GLY A 61 5.37 -13.37 -12.25
N LEU A 62 6.37 -12.49 -12.32
CA LEU A 62 6.53 -11.40 -11.34
C LEU A 62 5.36 -10.41 -11.39
N PHE A 63 4.87 -10.06 -12.58
CA PHE A 63 3.70 -9.19 -12.71
C PHE A 63 2.44 -9.83 -12.12
N VAL A 64 2.18 -11.11 -12.42
CA VAL A 64 1.03 -11.84 -11.86
C VAL A 64 1.10 -11.97 -10.33
N CYS A 65 2.30 -12.24 -9.79
CA CYS A 65 2.50 -12.27 -8.34
C CYS A 65 2.25 -10.89 -7.70
N ALA A 66 2.75 -9.81 -8.31
CA ALA A 66 2.53 -8.45 -7.83
C ALA A 66 1.04 -8.07 -7.86
N ASP A 67 0.33 -8.44 -8.94
CA ASP A 67 -1.11 -8.23 -9.09
C ASP A 67 -1.89 -8.93 -7.97
N SER A 68 -1.55 -10.19 -7.69
CA SER A 68 -2.14 -10.98 -6.61
C SER A 68 -1.92 -10.34 -5.23
N CYS A 69 -0.72 -9.80 -4.97
CA CYS A 69 -0.42 -9.07 -3.74
C CYS A 69 -1.25 -7.78 -3.61
N MET A 70 -1.42 -7.03 -4.71
CA MET A 70 -2.25 -5.82 -4.73
C MET A 70 -3.73 -6.15 -4.52
N PHE A 71 -4.23 -7.21 -5.14
CA PHE A 71 -5.60 -7.69 -4.93
C PHE A 71 -5.84 -8.07 -3.46
N PHE A 72 -4.91 -8.81 -2.86
CA PHE A 72 -4.99 -9.14 -1.43
C PHE A 72 -5.04 -7.88 -0.55
N LEU A 73 -4.22 -6.88 -0.84
CA LEU A 73 -4.22 -5.60 -0.14
C LEU A 73 -5.55 -4.85 -0.27
N ILE A 74 -6.16 -4.85 -1.45
CA ILE A 74 -7.48 -4.23 -1.69
C ILE A 74 -8.54 -4.91 -0.82
N CYS A 75 -8.57 -6.25 -0.79
CA CYS A 75 -9.50 -7.00 0.04
C CYS A 75 -9.28 -6.71 1.54
N TRP A 76 -8.03 -6.68 1.97
CA TRP A 76 -7.65 -6.40 3.36
C TRP A 76 -8.02 -4.98 3.79
N ASP A 77 -7.62 -3.96 3.03
CA ASP A 77 -7.95 -2.56 3.31
C ASP A 77 -9.47 -2.32 3.22
N GLY A 78 -10.16 -2.96 2.27
CA GLY A 78 -11.62 -2.92 2.14
C GLY A 78 -12.33 -3.50 3.37
N ALA A 79 -11.92 -4.68 3.85
CA ALA A 79 -12.48 -5.27 5.06
C ALA A 79 -12.24 -4.38 6.28
N ASN A 80 -11.03 -3.82 6.44
CA ASN A 80 -10.70 -2.90 7.53
C ASN A 80 -11.53 -1.61 7.49
N LEU A 81 -11.75 -1.05 6.30
CA LEU A 81 -12.56 0.15 6.13
C LEU A 81 -14.03 -0.11 6.49
N VAL A 82 -14.58 -1.25 6.06
CA VAL A 82 -15.96 -1.66 6.40
C VAL A 82 -16.12 -1.82 7.91
N ILE A 83 -15.16 -2.49 8.57
CA ILE A 83 -15.17 -2.65 10.03
C ILE A 83 -15.12 -1.29 10.71
N LEU A 84 -14.19 -0.41 10.29
CA LEU A 84 -14.04 0.93 10.86
C LEU A 84 -15.34 1.75 10.74
N CYS A 85 -16.00 1.69 9.58
CA CYS A 85 -17.26 2.39 9.34
C CYS A 85 -18.41 1.80 10.19
N TYR A 86 -18.45 0.49 10.38
CA TYR A 86 -19.53 -0.19 11.10
C TYR A 86 -19.41 -0.08 12.61
N THR A 87 -18.22 -0.31 13.17
CA THR A 87 -18.03 -0.39 14.63
C THR A 87 -17.53 0.91 15.26
N GLN A 88 -17.20 1.93 14.45
CA GLN A 88 -16.50 3.16 14.86
C GLN A 88 -15.22 2.91 15.67
N THR A 89 -14.71 1.69 15.64
CA THR A 89 -13.51 1.25 16.33
C THR A 89 -12.52 0.80 15.28
N MET A 90 -11.30 1.35 15.33
CA MET A 90 -10.23 0.76 14.54
C MET A 90 -10.00 -0.64 15.07
N CYS A 91 -10.05 -1.62 14.17
CA CYS A 91 -9.59 -2.95 14.50
C CYS A 91 -8.15 -2.82 15.03
N ASN A 92 -7.90 -3.27 16.26
CA ASN A 92 -6.55 -3.26 16.86
C ASN A 92 -5.54 -4.10 16.04
N CYS A 93 -6.01 -4.82 15.01
CA CYS A 93 -5.23 -5.53 14.01
C CYS A 93 -4.98 -4.70 12.74
N GLU A 94 -4.75 -3.38 12.82
CA GLU A 94 -4.09 -2.67 11.71
C GLU A 94 -2.66 -3.29 11.55
N CYS A 95 -2.54 -4.30 10.69
CA CYS A 95 -1.26 -4.91 10.33
C CYS A 95 -0.49 -3.99 9.38
N TYR A 96 -0.05 -2.84 9.88
CA TYR A 96 0.72 -1.86 9.11
C TYR A 96 1.99 -2.43 8.49
N HIS A 97 2.62 -3.38 9.19
CA HIS A 97 3.80 -4.09 8.69
C HIS A 97 3.45 -4.94 7.48
N MET A 98 2.24 -5.50 7.43
CA MET A 98 1.76 -6.25 6.27
C MET A 98 1.53 -5.33 5.07
N ASN A 99 0.82 -4.21 5.26
CA ASN A 99 0.58 -3.24 4.18
C ASN A 99 1.89 -2.68 3.62
N PHE A 100 2.83 -2.30 4.48
CA PHE A 100 4.14 -1.83 4.05
C PHE A 100 4.94 -2.91 3.30
N SER A 101 5.02 -4.12 3.86
CA SER A 101 5.80 -5.21 3.27
C SER A 101 5.24 -5.66 1.93
N LEU A 102 3.92 -5.77 1.80
CA LEU A 102 3.27 -6.16 0.55
C LEU A 102 3.41 -5.06 -0.52
N GLN A 103 3.24 -3.78 -0.18
CA GLN A 103 3.45 -2.69 -1.13
C GLN A 103 4.91 -2.63 -1.62
N LEU A 104 5.87 -2.85 -0.72
CA LEU A 104 7.29 -2.90 -1.08
C LEU A 104 7.63 -4.13 -1.93
N ALA A 105 7.03 -5.29 -1.61
CA ALA A 105 7.18 -6.51 -2.41
C ALA A 105 6.58 -6.33 -3.81
N SER A 106 5.38 -5.77 -3.93
CA SER A 106 4.75 -5.44 -5.21
C SER A 106 5.61 -4.47 -6.03
N PHE A 107 6.13 -3.40 -5.41
CA PHE A 107 7.09 -2.50 -6.06
C PHE A 107 8.32 -3.26 -6.58
N GLY A 108 8.94 -4.10 -5.76
CA GLY A 108 10.13 -4.86 -6.14
C GLY A 108 9.86 -5.82 -7.29
N MET A 109 8.75 -6.57 -7.22
CA MET A 109 8.36 -7.52 -8.27
C MET A 109 8.03 -6.80 -9.59
N LEU A 110 7.28 -5.71 -9.56
CA LEU A 110 6.96 -4.91 -10.74
C LEU A 110 8.22 -4.29 -11.36
N LEU A 111 9.13 -3.75 -10.53
CA LEU A 111 10.35 -3.14 -11.02
C LEU A 111 11.29 -4.17 -11.65
N ILE A 112 11.51 -5.31 -10.98
CA ILE A 112 12.34 -6.39 -11.52
C ILE A 112 11.69 -6.95 -12.79
N GLY A 113 10.38 -7.17 -12.79
CA GLY A 113 9.64 -7.62 -13.97
C GLY A 113 9.76 -6.64 -15.14
N ALA A 114 9.65 -5.33 -14.90
CA ALA A 114 9.81 -4.31 -15.91
C ALA A 114 11.24 -4.26 -16.47
N ILE A 115 12.26 -4.38 -15.61
CA ILE A 115 13.66 -4.45 -16.06
C ILE A 115 13.89 -5.68 -16.93
N ILE A 116 13.41 -6.86 -16.52
CA ILE A 116 13.55 -8.10 -17.30
C ILE A 116 12.80 -7.98 -18.63
N HIS A 117 11.59 -7.43 -18.63
CA HIS A 117 10.80 -7.23 -19.84
C HIS A 117 11.49 -6.26 -20.82
N GLY A 118 11.90 -5.08 -20.35
CA GLY A 118 12.54 -4.07 -21.19
C GLY A 118 13.95 -4.43 -21.66
N THR A 119 14.68 -5.31 -20.94
CA THR A 119 16.00 -5.80 -21.38
C THR A 119 15.91 -6.94 -22.40
N ASN A 120 14.86 -7.76 -22.33
CA ASN A 120 14.66 -8.85 -23.29
C ASN A 120 13.98 -8.41 -24.59
N ASP A 121 13.24 -7.30 -24.56
CA ASP A 121 12.56 -6.76 -25.76
C ASP A 121 12.65 -5.22 -25.82
N PRO A 122 13.86 -4.66 -26.04
CA PRO A 122 14.10 -3.21 -25.98
C PRO A 122 13.41 -2.43 -27.10
N ASP A 123 13.13 -3.08 -28.23
CA ASP A 123 12.51 -2.44 -29.39
C ASP A 123 10.97 -2.36 -29.27
N ASN A 124 10.37 -3.12 -28.34
CA ASN A 124 8.92 -3.16 -28.12
C ASN A 124 8.49 -2.55 -26.77
N ILE A 125 9.16 -1.48 -26.31
CA ILE A 125 8.68 -0.73 -25.15
C ILE A 125 7.35 -0.04 -25.51
N ASN A 126 6.26 -0.68 -25.11
CA ASN A 126 4.89 -0.27 -25.39
C ASN A 126 4.19 0.28 -24.13
N TRP A 127 2.90 0.56 -24.24
CA TRP A 127 2.08 1.06 -23.13
C TRP A 127 2.04 0.10 -21.92
N THR A 128 2.16 -1.22 -22.13
CA THR A 128 2.14 -2.21 -21.03
C THR A 128 3.36 -2.08 -20.12
N PHE A 129 4.53 -1.79 -20.70
CA PHE A 129 5.74 -1.50 -19.92
C PHE A 129 5.54 -0.28 -19.02
N TRP A 130 5.02 0.81 -19.60
CA TRP A 130 4.79 2.06 -18.85
C TRP A 130 3.74 1.89 -17.75
N PHE A 131 2.70 1.09 -17.98
CA PHE A 131 1.69 0.80 -16.96
C PHE A 131 2.27 0.01 -15.78
N CYS A 132 3.12 -0.99 -16.04
CA CYS A 132 3.84 -1.69 -14.97
C CYS A 132 4.75 -0.74 -14.18
N LEU A 133 5.47 0.16 -14.85
CA LEU A 133 6.37 1.11 -14.21
C LEU A 133 5.61 2.14 -13.35
N ILE A 134 4.52 2.71 -13.86
CA ILE A 134 3.65 3.63 -13.12
C ILE A 134 3.07 2.91 -11.89
N SER A 135 2.62 1.67 -12.05
CA SER A 135 2.10 0.85 -10.95
C SER A 135 3.15 0.58 -9.88
N ALA A 136 4.41 0.32 -10.28
CA ALA A 136 5.53 0.18 -9.34
C ALA A 136 5.73 1.46 -8.52
N LEU A 137 5.73 2.63 -9.18
CA LEU A 137 5.88 3.92 -8.50
C LEU A 137 4.72 4.19 -7.53
N LEU A 138 3.49 3.85 -7.91
CA LEU A 138 2.33 3.96 -7.01
C LEU A 138 2.48 3.06 -5.77
N CYS A 139 2.93 1.81 -5.94
CA CYS A 139 3.21 0.89 -4.83
C CYS A 139 4.29 1.47 -3.88
N LEU A 140 5.34 2.07 -4.44
CA LEU A 140 6.39 2.71 -3.65
C LEU A 140 5.87 3.91 -2.85
N ILE A 141 5.09 4.79 -3.49
CA ILE A 141 4.46 5.95 -2.83
C ILE A 141 3.56 5.48 -1.68
N LEU A 142 2.75 4.44 -1.91
CA LEU A 142 1.89 3.83 -0.90
C LEU A 142 2.69 3.26 0.26
N GLY A 143 3.74 2.48 -0.01
CA GLY A 143 4.63 1.95 1.03
C GLY A 143 5.26 3.06 1.87
N ILE A 144 5.77 4.12 1.24
CA ILE A 144 6.36 5.27 1.94
C ILE A 144 5.29 5.98 2.80
N MET A 145 4.09 6.20 2.26
CA MET A 145 2.99 6.84 2.98
C MET A 145 2.62 6.07 4.26
N TRP A 146 2.53 4.74 4.18
CA TRP A 146 2.30 3.88 5.34
C TRP A 146 3.43 4.00 6.39
N LYS A 147 4.69 4.01 5.94
CA LYS A 147 5.86 4.16 6.83
C LYS A 147 5.92 5.54 7.50
N ILE A 148 5.62 6.62 6.78
CA ILE A 148 5.54 7.98 7.33
C ILE A 148 4.44 8.03 8.39
N THR A 149 3.28 7.44 8.08
CA THR A 149 2.16 7.45 9.03
C THR A 149 2.50 6.70 10.32
N GLN A 150 3.25 5.59 10.22
CA GLN A 150 3.75 4.88 11.39
C GLN A 150 4.67 5.75 12.26
N LYS A 151 5.59 6.49 11.64
CA LYS A 151 6.45 7.42 12.37
C LYS A 151 5.63 8.50 13.06
N MET A 152 4.70 9.15 12.35
CA MET A 152 3.85 10.19 12.93
C MET A 152 3.00 9.69 14.10
N LYS A 153 2.42 8.48 14.00
CA LYS A 153 1.67 7.87 15.12
C LYS A 153 2.56 7.65 16.34
N ARG A 154 3.81 7.19 16.17
CA ARG A 154 4.77 7.02 17.27
C ARG A 154 5.19 8.35 17.89
N PHE A 155 5.42 9.39 17.08
CA PHE A 155 5.75 10.73 17.58
C PHE A 155 4.61 11.33 18.41
N MET A 156 3.38 11.32 17.90
CA MET A 156 2.22 11.82 18.66
C MET A 156 1.98 11.04 19.96
N LYS A 157 2.24 9.72 19.96
CA LYS A 157 2.13 8.92 21.18
C LYS A 157 3.16 9.35 22.23
N LYS A 158 4.40 9.63 21.82
CA LYS A 158 5.48 10.10 22.71
C LYS A 158 5.19 11.49 23.29
N GLU A 159 4.70 12.42 22.48
CA GLU A 159 4.34 13.76 22.95
C GLU A 159 3.13 13.72 23.89
N ALA A 160 2.12 12.88 23.61
CA ALA A 160 0.99 12.70 24.51
C ALA A 160 1.40 12.09 25.87
N SER A 161 2.34 11.14 25.89
CA SER A 161 2.89 10.62 27.15
C SER A 161 3.75 11.64 27.90
N GLY A 162 4.57 12.43 27.20
CA GLY A 162 5.38 13.49 27.83
C GLY A 162 4.53 14.64 28.38
N ALA A 163 3.42 14.98 27.72
CA ALA A 163 2.45 15.94 28.23
C ALA A 163 1.71 15.41 29.47
N LEU A 164 1.40 14.11 29.52
CA LEU A 164 0.82 13.46 30.72
C LEU A 164 1.79 13.45 31.90
N GLU A 165 3.08 13.20 31.66
CA GLU A 165 4.13 13.28 32.69
C GLU A 165 4.32 14.71 33.21
N GLY A 166 4.26 15.71 32.33
CA GLY A 166 4.30 17.13 32.71
C GLY A 166 3.07 17.60 33.51
N MET A 167 1.88 17.08 33.21
CA MET A 167 0.67 17.34 34.00
C MET A 167 0.71 16.65 35.37
N GLY A 168 1.32 15.46 35.47
CA GLY A 168 1.56 14.77 36.74
C GLY A 168 2.56 15.52 37.63
N ALA A 169 3.62 16.08 37.06
CA ALA A 169 4.60 16.90 37.78
C ALA A 169 4.01 18.25 38.23
N GLY A 170 3.17 18.88 37.40
CA GLY A 170 2.47 20.13 37.73
C GLY A 170 1.40 19.99 38.81
N ALA A 171 0.73 18.83 38.89
CA ALA A 171 -0.26 18.56 39.94
C ALA A 171 0.37 18.36 41.33
N ILE A 172 1.60 17.84 41.40
CA ILE A 172 2.34 17.66 42.66
C ILE A 172 2.97 18.99 43.12
N ALA A 173 3.42 19.84 42.20
CA ALA A 173 4.01 21.14 42.53
C ALA A 173 3.00 22.22 42.98
N GLY A 174 1.69 22.02 42.75
CA GLY A 174 0.62 22.90 43.23
C GLY A 174 -0.04 22.48 44.54
N MET A 175 0.45 21.40 45.19
CA MET A 175 -0.09 20.85 46.44
C MET A 175 0.90 20.90 47.63
N ILE A 176 2.03 21.61 47.49
CA ILE A 176 2.98 21.92 48.57
C ILE A 176 2.96 23.43 48.79
#